data_AF-A0A497FBT7-F1
#
_entry.id   AF-A0A497FBT7-F1
#
_cell.length_a   1.000
_cell.length_b   1.000
_cell.length_c   1.000
_cell.angle_alpha   90.00
_cell.angle_beta   90.00
_cell.angle_gamma   90.00
#
_symmetry.space_group_name_H-M   'P 1'
#
loop_
_entity.id
_entity.type
_entity.pdbx_description
1 polymer ?
#
loop_
_entity_poly.entity_id
_entity_poly.type
_entity_poly.pdbx_seq_one_letter_code
_entity_poly.pdbx_strand_id
1 'polypeptide(L)'
;MKNIDAALQLVPPKSVFMILVAVMIVNTAVNVVPGVMPELLRNTIGIALSCFSQLVIAYLLYSGLKVESFHVNDLLSTLQDLCKIISEKYPEQKQVLYELERVRTSAQKVPRRRVTLLVTIYVVFGLTSLLLVLYSVWKLRGLLEQLITGISIEEIYLYLGIASLGGLLAIVSVVALFYALHVLNKDLLEVEKIEDSVALILRTSGIASTPERTYTVPKRSTALYIVLSLITLGIFILYWIYVVILRDLRNHLLEDRAIAQQITHLVLT
;
A
#
# COMPACT_ATOMS: atom_id res chain seq x y z
N MET A 1 4.16 -22.85 -3.63
CA MET A 1 3.98 -21.69 -2.74
C MET A 1 3.99 -22.15 -1.29
N LYS A 2 5.18 -22.18 -0.68
CA LYS A 2 5.38 -22.85 0.62
C LYS A 2 4.97 -21.97 1.80
N ASN A 3 4.88 -20.65 1.57
CA ASN A 3 4.78 -19.70 2.67
C ASN A 3 3.55 -18.76 2.58
N ILE A 4 2.49 -19.15 1.88
CA ILE A 4 1.28 -18.31 1.78
C ILE A 4 0.69 -17.98 3.14
N ASP A 5 0.73 -18.93 4.08
CA ASP A 5 0.25 -18.70 5.44
C ASP A 5 1.05 -17.61 6.18
N ALA A 6 2.37 -17.54 5.95
CA ALA A 6 3.20 -16.45 6.46
C ALA A 6 2.85 -15.11 5.80
N ALA A 7 2.55 -15.11 4.50
CA ALA A 7 2.11 -13.91 3.78
C ALA A 7 0.75 -13.40 4.31
N LEU A 8 -0.20 -14.31 4.57
CA LEU A 8 -1.51 -13.98 5.12
C LEU A 8 -1.42 -13.39 6.53
N GLN A 9 -0.46 -13.83 7.35
CA GLN A 9 -0.20 -13.26 8.67
C GLN A 9 0.36 -11.84 8.61
N LEU A 10 1.01 -11.46 7.50
CA LEU A 10 1.53 -10.11 7.27
C LEU A 10 0.45 -9.15 6.74
N VAL A 11 -0.70 -9.65 6.26
CA VAL A 11 -1.82 -8.80 5.85
C VAL A 11 -2.39 -8.11 7.10
N PRO A 12 -2.49 -6.77 7.11
CA PRO A 12 -2.95 -6.06 8.30
C PRO A 12 -4.39 -6.48 8.64
N PRO A 13 -4.72 -6.64 9.93
CA PRO A 13 -6.06 -7.00 10.33
C PRO A 13 -7.04 -5.86 10.05
N LYS A 14 -8.28 -6.20 9.71
CA LYS A 14 -9.35 -5.21 9.43
C LYS A 14 -9.53 -4.19 10.56
N SER A 15 -9.27 -4.59 11.81
CA SER A 15 -9.34 -3.71 12.99
C SER A 15 -8.40 -2.50 12.89
N VAL A 16 -7.20 -2.65 12.33
CA VAL A 16 -6.25 -1.52 12.16
C VAL A 16 -6.81 -0.47 11.21
N PHE A 17 -7.48 -0.88 10.14
CA PHE A 17 -8.16 0.04 9.23
C PHE A 17 -9.37 0.71 9.90
N MET A 18 -10.15 -0.03 10.69
CA MET A 18 -11.26 0.57 11.45
C MET A 18 -10.76 1.61 12.45
N ILE A 19 -9.59 1.39 13.08
CA ILE A 19 -8.93 2.38 13.93
C ILE A 19 -8.56 3.63 13.13
N LEU A 20 -8.00 3.49 11.92
CA LEU A 20 -7.70 4.63 11.04
C LEU A 20 -8.96 5.46 10.75
N VAL A 21 -10.05 4.80 10.36
CA VAL A 21 -11.33 5.46 10.06
C VAL A 21 -11.86 6.19 11.30
N ALA A 22 -11.86 5.53 12.46
CA ALA A 22 -12.32 6.12 13.71
C ALA A 22 -11.50 7.36 14.09
N VAL A 23 -10.17 7.28 14.00
CA VAL A 23 -9.26 8.40 14.27
C VAL A 23 -9.54 9.58 13.35
N MET A 24 -9.78 9.32 12.06
CA MET A 24 -10.09 10.40 11.11
C MET A 24 -11.44 11.04 11.41
N ILE A 25 -12.47 10.26 11.74
CA ILE A 25 -13.79 10.80 12.15
C ILE A 25 -13.65 11.65 13.41
N VAL A 26 -12.95 11.16 14.44
CA VAL A 26 -12.73 11.90 15.68
C VAL A 26 -11.93 13.18 15.41
N ASN A 27 -10.89 13.10 14.58
CA ASN A 27 -10.09 14.28 14.21
C ASN A 27 -10.95 15.33 13.50
N THR A 28 -11.80 14.92 12.55
CA THR A 28 -12.72 15.83 11.89
C THR A 28 -13.70 16.45 12.88
N ALA A 29 -14.29 15.66 13.78
CA ALA A 29 -15.21 16.17 14.80
C ALA A 29 -14.54 17.19 15.73
N VAL A 30 -13.33 16.91 16.21
CA VAL A 30 -12.53 17.81 17.07
C VAL A 30 -12.27 19.15 16.37
N ASN A 31 -12.00 19.13 15.07
CA ASN A 31 -11.66 20.35 14.32
C ASN A 31 -12.90 21.14 13.82
N VAL A 32 -14.04 20.47 13.60
CA VAL A 32 -15.25 21.10 13.03
C VAL A 32 -16.18 21.66 14.09
N VAL A 33 -16.22 21.10 15.30
CA VAL A 33 -17.17 21.54 16.34
C VAL A 33 -16.52 22.58 17.27
N PRO A 34 -16.75 23.89 17.07
CA PRO A 34 -16.22 24.92 17.95
C PRO A 34 -16.85 24.81 19.35
N GLY A 35 -16.10 25.22 20.38
CA GLY A 35 -16.61 25.36 21.75
C GLY A 35 -16.69 24.07 22.58
N VAL A 36 -16.40 22.88 22.02
CA VAL A 36 -16.41 21.60 22.77
C VAL A 36 -15.29 21.54 23.82
N MET A 37 -14.15 22.18 23.54
CA MET A 37 -13.00 22.18 24.43
C MET A 37 -12.14 23.43 24.24
N PRO A 38 -11.27 23.76 25.22
CA PRO A 38 -10.30 24.84 25.08
C PRO A 38 -9.47 24.66 23.82
N GLU A 39 -9.19 25.77 23.13
CA GLU A 39 -8.56 25.72 21.81
C GLU A 39 -7.17 25.08 21.83
N LEU A 40 -6.38 25.31 22.88
CA LEU A 40 -5.09 24.66 23.06
C LEU A 40 -5.25 23.13 23.06
N LEU A 41 -6.22 22.62 23.83
CA LEU A 41 -6.49 21.19 23.93
C LEU A 41 -6.99 20.62 22.59
N ARG A 42 -7.88 21.34 21.91
CA ARG A 42 -8.37 20.98 20.56
C ARG A 42 -7.22 20.80 19.58
N ASN A 43 -6.32 21.78 19.53
CA ASN A 43 -5.18 21.75 18.62
C ASN A 43 -4.23 20.59 18.98
N THR A 44 -3.88 20.42 20.26
CA THR A 44 -3.02 19.31 20.70
C THR A 44 -3.60 17.94 20.33
N ILE A 45 -4.90 17.73 20.57
CA ILE A 45 -5.58 16.47 20.21
C ILE A 45 -5.61 16.29 18.69
N GLY A 46 -5.95 17.33 17.92
CA GLY A 46 -5.97 17.27 16.46
C GLY A 46 -4.61 16.90 15.86
N ILE A 47 -3.53 17.43 16.42
CA ILE A 47 -2.15 17.10 16.02
C ILE A 47 -1.85 15.64 16.33
N ALA A 48 -2.13 15.19 17.56
CA ALA A 48 -1.86 13.82 17.98
C ALA A 48 -2.62 12.81 17.09
N LEU A 49 -3.89 13.07 16.79
CA LEU A 49 -4.71 12.24 15.90
C LEU A 49 -4.19 12.26 14.46
N SER A 50 -3.70 13.41 13.98
CA SER A 50 -3.11 13.53 12.64
C SER A 50 -1.77 12.79 12.52
N CYS A 51 -0.88 12.89 13.51
CA CYS A 51 0.34 12.10 13.59
C CYS A 51 0.01 10.60 13.62
N PHE A 52 -0.96 10.21 14.46
CA PHE A 52 -1.35 8.82 14.62
C PHE A 52 -1.94 8.24 13.33
N SER A 53 -2.80 8.97 12.61
CA SER A 53 -3.35 8.51 11.33
C SER A 53 -2.25 8.31 10.27
N GLN A 54 -1.29 9.22 10.19
CA GLN A 54 -0.12 9.10 9.31
C GLN A 54 0.70 7.83 9.62
N LEU A 55 0.94 7.53 10.90
CA LEU A 55 1.65 6.31 11.31
C LEU A 55 0.85 5.04 10.98
N VAL A 56 -0.46 5.06 11.16
CA VAL A 56 -1.32 3.91 10.79
C VAL A 56 -1.34 3.69 9.28
N ILE A 57 -1.43 4.74 8.46
CA ILE A 57 -1.33 4.63 7.00
C ILE A 57 0.04 4.08 6.60
N ALA A 58 1.13 4.59 7.20
CA ALA A 58 2.47 4.10 6.93
C ALA A 58 2.62 2.61 7.24
N TYR A 59 2.06 2.16 8.37
CA TYR A 59 2.02 0.74 8.73
C TYR A 59 1.23 -0.10 7.72
N LEU A 60 0.06 0.37 7.27
CA LEU A 60 -0.74 -0.31 6.26
C LEU A 60 0.02 -0.44 4.93
N LEU A 61 0.65 0.65 4.48
CA LEU A 61 1.50 0.66 3.27
C LEU A 61 2.68 -0.29 3.39
N TYR A 62 3.40 -0.22 4.51
CA TYR A 62 4.52 -1.11 4.79
C TYR A 62 4.10 -2.58 4.72
N SER A 63 2.99 -2.92 5.39
CA SER A 63 2.49 -4.29 5.44
C SER A 63 2.07 -4.77 4.06
N GLY A 64 1.28 -3.98 3.31
CA GLY A 64 0.86 -4.34 1.95
C GLY A 64 2.03 -4.56 0.99
N LEU A 65 2.98 -3.62 0.95
CA LEU A 65 4.18 -3.73 0.11
C LEU A 65 5.10 -4.88 0.53
N LYS A 66 5.20 -5.17 1.83
CA LYS A 66 6.00 -6.28 2.33
C LYS A 66 5.40 -7.63 1.95
N VAL A 67 4.07 -7.78 2.06
CA VAL A 67 3.35 -8.98 1.64
C VAL A 67 3.55 -9.22 0.14
N GLU A 68 3.39 -8.19 -0.69
CA GLU A 68 3.61 -8.31 -2.14
C GLU A 68 5.05 -8.73 -2.46
N SER A 69 6.05 -8.09 -1.85
CA SER A 69 7.45 -8.45 -2.05
C SER A 69 7.74 -9.89 -1.63
N PHE A 70 7.15 -10.33 -0.52
CA PHE A 70 7.26 -11.71 -0.05
C PHE A 70 6.64 -12.69 -1.06
N HIS A 71 5.44 -12.37 -1.55
CA HIS A 71 4.69 -13.19 -2.48
C HIS A 71 5.41 -13.36 -3.84
N VAL A 72 5.99 -12.28 -4.40
CA VAL A 72 6.83 -12.35 -5.61
C VAL A 72 8.03 -13.29 -5.40
N ASN A 73 8.68 -13.25 -4.24
CA ASN A 73 9.81 -14.13 -3.94
C ASN A 73 9.37 -15.60 -3.81
N ASP A 74 8.23 -15.86 -3.17
CA ASP A 74 7.67 -17.22 -3.04
C ASP A 74 7.24 -17.79 -4.40
N LEU A 75 6.69 -16.96 -5.30
CA LEU A 75 6.37 -17.33 -6.68
C LEU A 75 7.63 -17.70 -7.47
N LEU A 76 8.69 -16.89 -7.40
CA LEU A 76 9.96 -17.18 -8.07
C LEU A 76 10.60 -18.47 -7.58
N SER A 77 10.57 -18.72 -6.27
CA SER A 77 11.03 -19.98 -5.70
C SER A 77 10.18 -21.16 -6.17
N THR A 78 8.86 -20.99 -6.23
CA THR A 78 7.93 -22.03 -6.69
C THR A 78 8.15 -22.37 -8.16
N LEU A 79 8.36 -21.37 -9.01
CA LEU A 79 8.68 -21.56 -10.43
C LEU A 79 10.00 -22.32 -10.62
N GLN A 80 11.02 -21.99 -9.82
CA GLN A 80 12.30 -22.69 -9.87
C GLN A 80 12.17 -24.16 -9.44
N ASP A 81 11.44 -24.43 -8.35
CA ASP A 81 11.15 -25.79 -7.89
C ASP A 81 10.37 -26.58 -8.96
N LEU A 82 9.37 -25.94 -9.59
CA LEU A 82 8.55 -26.54 -10.64
C LEU A 82 9.36 -26.89 -11.88
N CYS A 83 10.21 -25.98 -12.38
CA CYS A 83 11.13 -26.26 -13.49
C CYS A 83 12.02 -27.47 -13.18
N LYS A 84 12.57 -27.53 -11.96
CA LYS A 84 13.41 -28.65 -11.53
C LYS A 84 12.63 -29.97 -11.54
N ILE A 85 11.46 -30.01 -10.88
CA ILE A 85 10.63 -31.22 -10.80
C ILE A 85 10.22 -31.71 -12.18
N ILE A 86 9.82 -30.80 -13.07
CA ILE A 86 9.40 -31.17 -14.43
C ILE A 86 10.59 -31.70 -15.23
N SER A 87 11.78 -31.09 -15.10
CA SER A 87 12.98 -31.59 -15.77
C SER A 87 13.40 -33.00 -15.32
N GLU A 88 13.14 -33.34 -14.05
CA GLU A 88 13.48 -34.64 -13.46
C GLU A 88 12.41 -35.71 -13.77
N LYS A 89 11.11 -35.38 -13.64
CA LYS A 89 10.00 -36.32 -13.79
C LYS A 89 9.50 -36.47 -15.23
N TYR A 90 9.60 -35.43 -16.06
CA TYR A 90 9.04 -35.37 -17.41
C TYR A 90 10.08 -34.87 -18.44
N PRO A 91 11.22 -35.56 -18.60
CA PRO A 91 12.33 -35.10 -19.46
C PRO A 91 11.94 -34.93 -20.95
N GLU A 92 10.87 -35.60 -21.39
CA GLU A 92 10.30 -35.47 -22.73
C GLU A 92 9.56 -34.14 -22.95
N GLN A 93 9.08 -33.48 -21.89
CA GLN A 93 8.28 -32.25 -21.97
C GLN A 93 9.13 -30.96 -22.07
N LYS A 94 10.11 -30.94 -22.98
CA LYS A 94 11.03 -29.79 -23.16
C LYS A 94 10.31 -28.46 -23.44
N GLN A 95 9.19 -28.52 -24.18
CA GLN A 95 8.40 -27.32 -24.48
C GLN A 95 7.82 -26.67 -23.22
N VAL A 96 7.35 -27.49 -22.27
CA VAL A 96 6.79 -26.99 -21.00
C VAL A 96 7.87 -26.31 -20.17
N LEU A 97 9.06 -26.93 -20.09
CA LEU A 97 10.19 -26.35 -19.38
C LEU A 97 10.62 -25.00 -19.99
N TYR A 98 10.63 -24.89 -21.31
CA TYR A 98 10.92 -23.64 -22.00
C TYR A 98 9.92 -22.53 -21.67
N GLU A 99 8.61 -22.82 -21.73
CA GLU A 99 7.58 -21.83 -21.39
C GLU A 99 7.62 -21.45 -19.90
N LEU A 100 7.88 -22.39 -19.00
CA LEU A 100 8.01 -22.08 -17.57
C LEU A 100 9.23 -21.20 -17.29
N GLU A 101 10.36 -21.42 -17.95
CA GLU A 101 11.53 -20.56 -17.81
C GLU A 101 11.28 -19.16 -18.39
N ARG A 102 10.52 -19.07 -19.49
CA ARG A 102 10.05 -17.79 -20.05
C ARG A 102 9.13 -17.05 -19.07
N VAL A 103 8.22 -17.75 -18.40
CA VAL A 103 7.36 -17.16 -17.37
C VAL A 103 8.18 -16.74 -16.14
N ARG A 104 9.17 -17.54 -15.73
CA ARG A 104 10.11 -17.20 -14.65
C ARG A 104 10.92 -15.94 -14.95
N THR A 105 11.48 -15.81 -16.16
CA THR A 105 12.19 -14.59 -16.56
C THR A 105 11.25 -13.38 -16.62
N SER A 106 9.96 -13.57 -16.90
CA SER A 106 8.95 -12.51 -16.81
C SER A 106 8.67 -12.13 -15.35
N ALA A 107 8.57 -13.10 -14.44
CA ALA A 107 8.42 -12.88 -13.01
C ALA A 107 9.63 -12.16 -12.38
N GLN A 108 10.84 -12.42 -12.86
CA GLN A 108 12.05 -11.70 -12.41
C GLN A 108 12.05 -10.21 -12.78
N LYS A 109 11.26 -9.81 -13.79
CA LYS A 109 11.11 -8.40 -14.18
C LYS A 109 10.13 -7.64 -13.29
N VAL A 110 9.32 -8.34 -12.49
CA VAL A 110 8.44 -7.69 -11.50
C VAL A 110 9.35 -6.95 -10.50
N PRO A 111 9.25 -5.62 -10.41
CA PRO A 111 10.22 -4.82 -9.70
C PRO A 111 10.19 -5.15 -8.20
N ARG A 112 11.33 -5.59 -7.66
CA ARG A 112 11.53 -5.71 -6.21
C ARG A 112 11.72 -4.32 -5.62
N ARG A 113 10.62 -3.61 -5.40
CA ARG A 113 10.68 -2.22 -4.93
C ARG A 113 11.19 -2.16 -3.50
N ARG A 114 11.96 -1.11 -3.22
CA ARG A 114 12.48 -0.83 -1.87
C ARG A 114 11.33 -0.37 -0.98
N VAL A 115 10.57 -1.31 -0.42
CA VAL A 115 9.43 -1.07 0.49
C VAL A 115 9.76 -0.01 1.53
N THR A 116 10.91 -0.17 2.18
CA THR A 116 11.39 0.75 3.22
C THR A 116 11.55 2.18 2.71
N LEU A 117 12.04 2.39 1.48
CA LEU A 117 12.27 3.73 0.96
C LEU A 117 10.96 4.50 0.76
N LEU A 118 9.94 3.86 0.16
CA LEU A 118 8.65 4.51 -0.10
C LEU A 118 7.92 4.87 1.21
N VAL A 119 7.92 3.94 2.17
CA VAL A 119 7.31 4.17 3.49
C VAL A 119 8.08 5.26 4.25
N THR A 120 9.41 5.24 4.22
CA THR A 120 10.23 6.28 4.86
C THR A 120 9.96 7.65 4.25
N ILE A 121 9.89 7.77 2.92
CA ILE A 121 9.55 9.03 2.25
C ILE A 121 8.19 9.54 2.73
N TYR A 122 7.18 8.66 2.76
CA TYR A 122 5.82 9.01 3.21
C TYR A 122 5.81 9.53 4.66
N VAL A 123 6.44 8.79 5.58
CA VAL A 123 6.48 9.12 7.02
C VAL A 123 7.29 10.38 7.28
N VAL A 124 8.50 10.46 6.76
CA VAL A 124 9.42 11.59 7.02
C VAL A 124 8.81 12.88 6.50
N PHE A 125 8.34 12.91 5.26
CA PHE A 125 7.74 14.12 4.70
C PHE A 125 6.36 14.42 5.28
N GLY A 126 5.54 13.41 5.58
CA GLY A 126 4.23 13.60 6.22
C GLY A 126 4.34 14.21 7.61
N LEU A 127 5.20 13.65 8.47
CA LEU A 127 5.40 14.16 9.83
C LEU A 127 6.11 15.51 9.84
N THR A 128 7.14 15.69 9.00
CA THR A 128 7.86 16.98 8.91
C THR A 128 6.93 18.09 8.41
N SER A 129 6.14 17.81 7.37
CA SER A 129 5.12 18.74 6.87
C SER A 129 4.17 19.21 7.97
N LEU A 130 3.63 18.26 8.72
CA LEU A 130 2.70 18.53 9.82
C LEU A 130 3.36 19.44 10.86
N LEU A 131 4.57 19.12 11.30
CA LEU A 131 5.29 19.93 12.29
C LEU A 131 5.56 21.36 11.81
N LEU A 132 5.98 21.55 10.55
CA LEU A 132 6.26 22.88 9.99
C LEU A 132 5.01 23.74 9.89
N VAL A 133 3.92 23.19 9.36
CA VAL A 133 2.64 23.91 9.25
C VAL A 133 2.14 24.34 10.63
N LEU A 134 2.21 23.44 11.61
CA LEU A 134 1.77 23.72 12.97
C LEU A 134 2.61 24.79 13.65
N TYR A 135 3.93 24.70 13.51
CA TYR A 135 4.85 25.70 14.04
C TYR A 135 4.54 27.10 13.48
N SER A 136 4.35 27.19 12.16
CA SER A 136 3.98 28.45 11.51
C SER A 136 2.64 29.00 11.96
N VAL A 137 1.60 28.15 12.05
CA VAL A 137 0.26 28.59 12.49
C VAL A 137 0.28 29.08 13.93
N TRP A 138 0.96 28.36 14.82
CA TRP A 138 1.07 28.75 16.23
C TRP A 138 1.78 30.10 16.39
N LYS A 139 2.88 30.31 15.66
CA LYS A 139 3.63 31.58 15.68
C LYS A 139 2.85 32.74 15.06
N LEU A 140 2.26 32.55 13.89
CA LEU A 140 1.45 33.58 13.22
C LEU A 140 0.26 34.02 14.07
N ARG A 141 -0.33 33.10 14.84
CA ARG A 141 -1.40 33.45 15.77
C ARG A 141 -0.90 34.34 16.91
N GLY A 142 0.19 33.96 17.58
CA GLY A 142 0.75 34.78 18.66
C GLY A 142 1.14 36.17 18.16
N LEU A 143 1.60 36.27 16.92
CA LEU A 143 1.84 37.54 16.24
C LEU A 143 0.55 38.31 15.97
N LEU A 144 -0.52 37.69 15.46
CA LEU A 144 -1.81 38.38 15.28
C LEU A 144 -2.37 38.99 16.58
N GLU A 145 -2.15 38.33 17.72
CA GLU A 145 -2.52 38.86 19.04
C GLU A 145 -1.64 40.07 19.46
N GLN A 146 -0.40 40.13 18.95
CA GLN A 146 0.56 41.22 19.15
C GLN A 146 0.55 42.29 18.04
N LEU A 147 -0.32 42.18 17.03
CA LEU A 147 -0.39 43.14 15.92
C LEU A 147 -0.78 44.56 16.39
N ILE A 148 -1.26 44.67 17.63
CA ILE A 148 -1.54 45.93 18.32
C ILE A 148 -0.24 46.67 18.73
N THR A 149 0.93 46.00 18.79
CA THR A 149 2.19 46.55 19.31
C THR A 149 3.32 46.72 18.28
N GLY A 150 3.07 46.49 16.99
CA GLY A 150 4.05 46.77 15.91
C GLY A 150 5.00 45.61 15.61
N ILE A 151 4.53 44.65 14.83
CA ILE A 151 5.30 43.47 14.39
C ILE A 151 6.22 43.79 13.21
N SER A 152 7.40 43.17 13.18
CA SER A 152 8.28 43.21 12.03
C SER A 152 7.70 42.37 10.88
N ILE A 153 7.54 42.98 9.71
CA ILE A 153 7.06 42.32 8.49
C ILE A 153 7.93 41.08 8.13
N GLU A 154 9.21 41.10 8.50
CA GLU A 154 10.18 40.03 8.30
C GLU A 154 9.76 38.71 8.98
N GLU A 155 9.23 38.77 10.21
CA GLU A 155 8.79 37.57 10.93
C GLU A 155 7.58 36.92 10.26
N ILE A 156 6.64 37.72 9.74
CA ILE A 156 5.47 37.22 9.01
C ILE A 156 5.92 36.46 7.76
N TYR A 157 6.86 37.02 6.99
CA TYR A 157 7.38 36.35 5.79
C TYR A 157 8.13 35.05 6.12
N LEU A 158 8.89 35.01 7.22
CA LEU A 158 9.56 33.80 7.67
C LEU A 158 8.56 32.67 7.95
N TYR A 159 7.53 32.93 8.75
CA TYR A 159 6.56 31.88 9.10
C TYR A 159 5.71 31.45 7.90
N LEU A 160 5.39 32.37 6.99
CA LEU A 160 4.72 32.04 5.73
C LEU A 160 5.61 31.14 4.85
N GLY A 161 6.91 31.41 4.79
CA GLY A 161 7.89 30.57 4.09
C GLY A 161 7.95 29.15 4.68
N ILE A 162 8.00 29.03 6.01
CA ILE A 162 7.98 27.74 6.71
C ILE A 162 6.67 26.97 6.44
N ALA A 163 5.52 27.67 6.46
CA ALA A 163 4.22 27.06 6.17
C ALA A 163 4.17 26.54 4.72
N SER A 164 4.72 27.30 3.78
CA SER A 164 4.80 26.94 2.36
C SER A 164 5.66 25.70 2.14
N LEU A 165 6.82 25.62 2.82
CA LEU A 165 7.67 24.43 2.81
C LEU A 165 6.93 23.21 3.39
N GLY A 166 6.23 23.40 4.51
CA GLY A 166 5.37 22.38 5.09
C GLY A 166 4.31 21.88 4.10
N GLY A 167 3.62 22.79 3.41
CA GLY A 167 2.65 22.45 2.37
C GLY A 167 3.26 21.64 1.21
N LEU A 168 4.45 22.01 0.75
CA LEU A 168 5.17 21.27 -0.29
C LEU A 168 5.47 19.83 0.15
N LEU A 169 5.96 19.64 1.38
CA LEU A 169 6.25 18.31 1.93
C LEU A 169 4.97 17.46 2.08
N ALA A 170 3.82 18.06 2.41
CA ALA A 170 2.54 17.37 2.43
C ALA A 170 2.17 16.85 1.03
N ILE A 171 2.36 17.66 -0.01
CA ILE A 171 2.11 17.25 -1.40
C ILE A 171 2.99 16.05 -1.75
N VAL A 172 4.29 16.08 -1.41
CA VAL A 172 5.20 14.95 -1.67
C VAL A 172 4.74 13.68 -0.94
N SER A 173 4.30 13.79 0.33
CA SER A 173 3.77 12.66 1.10
C SER A 173 2.52 12.07 0.45
N VAL A 174 1.58 12.91 0.00
CA VAL A 174 0.36 12.46 -0.71
C VAL A 174 0.70 11.78 -2.04
N VAL A 175 1.65 12.32 -2.80
CA VAL A 175 2.13 11.69 -4.04
C VAL A 175 2.77 10.33 -3.76
N ALA A 176 3.57 10.21 -2.69
CA ALA A 176 4.16 8.94 -2.28
C ALA A 176 3.09 7.89 -1.91
N LEU A 177 2.01 8.31 -1.22
CA LEU A 177 0.87 7.45 -0.90
C LEU A 177 0.15 6.96 -2.17
N PHE A 178 -0.19 7.86 -3.09
CA PHE A 178 -0.81 7.46 -4.37
C PHE A 178 0.07 6.53 -5.19
N TYR A 179 1.37 6.82 -5.23
CA TYR A 179 2.32 5.97 -5.91
C TYR A 179 2.37 4.58 -5.28
N ALA A 180 2.47 4.46 -3.95
CA ALA A 180 2.50 3.18 -3.27
C ALA A 180 1.24 2.34 -3.55
N LEU A 181 0.06 2.96 -3.54
CA LEU A 181 -1.21 2.27 -3.86
C LEU A 181 -1.31 1.86 -5.33
N HIS A 182 -0.86 2.70 -6.26
CA HIS A 182 -0.78 2.37 -7.68
C HIS A 182 0.11 1.15 -7.90
N VAL A 183 1.30 1.19 -7.31
CA VAL A 183 2.31 0.15 -7.38
C VAL A 183 1.78 -1.17 -6.87
N LEU A 184 1.16 -1.17 -5.68
CA LEU A 184 0.64 -2.40 -5.08
C LEU A 184 -0.44 -3.05 -5.96
N ASN A 185 -1.35 -2.26 -6.52
CA ASN A 185 -2.37 -2.78 -7.45
C ASN A 185 -1.75 -3.28 -8.77
N LYS A 186 -0.76 -2.57 -9.32
CA LYS A 186 -0.10 -2.94 -10.56
C LYS A 186 0.68 -4.25 -10.40
N ASP A 187 1.48 -4.34 -9.34
CA ASP A 187 2.36 -5.47 -9.11
C ASP A 187 1.52 -6.73 -8.79
N LEU A 188 0.42 -6.62 -8.03
CA LEU A 188 -0.57 -7.70 -7.85
C LEU A 188 -1.14 -8.21 -9.18
N LEU A 189 -1.54 -7.33 -10.09
CA LEU A 189 -2.05 -7.71 -11.42
C LEU A 189 -1.00 -8.39 -12.30
N GLU A 190 0.27 -8.00 -12.16
CA GLU A 190 1.37 -8.63 -12.91
C GLU A 190 1.64 -10.04 -12.40
N VAL A 191 1.65 -10.21 -11.08
CA VAL A 191 1.80 -11.53 -10.44
C VAL A 191 0.64 -12.46 -10.80
N GLU A 192 -0.60 -11.97 -10.72
CA GLU A 192 -1.79 -12.75 -11.08
C GLU A 192 -1.66 -13.34 -12.50
N LYS A 193 -1.26 -12.53 -13.48
CA LYS A 193 -1.08 -12.96 -14.88
C LYS A 193 0.03 -14.01 -15.03
N ILE A 194 1.10 -13.90 -14.26
CA ILE A 194 2.18 -14.87 -14.26
C ILE A 194 1.65 -16.20 -13.75
N GLU A 195 0.92 -16.19 -12.64
CA GLU A 195 0.30 -17.38 -12.05
C GLU A 195 -0.72 -18.03 -12.99
N ASP A 196 -1.56 -17.24 -13.66
CA ASP A 196 -2.48 -17.73 -14.69
C ASP A 196 -1.75 -18.40 -15.85
N SER A 197 -0.61 -17.83 -16.26
CA SER A 197 0.22 -18.39 -17.32
C SER A 197 0.81 -19.74 -16.89
N VAL A 198 1.27 -19.86 -15.65
CA VAL A 198 1.75 -21.14 -15.09
C VAL A 198 0.62 -22.16 -15.05
N ALA A 199 -0.54 -21.77 -14.52
CA ALA A 199 -1.70 -22.64 -14.41
C ALA A 199 -2.14 -23.15 -15.78
N LEU A 200 -2.16 -22.27 -16.79
CA LEU A 200 -2.48 -22.63 -18.17
C LEU A 200 -1.47 -23.62 -18.74
N ILE A 201 -0.17 -23.36 -18.62
CA ILE A 201 0.90 -24.24 -19.12
C ILE A 201 0.77 -25.65 -18.53
N LEU A 202 0.57 -25.74 -17.20
CA LEU A 202 0.42 -27.01 -16.51
C LEU A 202 -0.84 -27.77 -16.92
N ARG A 203 -1.94 -27.05 -17.15
CA ARG A 203 -3.22 -27.63 -17.60
C ARG A 203 -3.15 -28.13 -19.03
N THR A 204 -2.58 -27.35 -19.95
CA THR A 204 -2.49 -27.73 -21.37
C THR A 204 -1.47 -28.84 -21.63
N SER A 205 -0.48 -29.00 -20.74
CA SER A 205 0.50 -30.09 -20.82
C SER A 205 0.02 -31.40 -20.20
N GLY A 206 -1.14 -31.38 -19.53
CA GLY A 206 -1.66 -32.54 -18.81
C GLY A 206 -0.84 -32.91 -17.56
N ILE A 207 0.12 -32.07 -17.14
CA ILE A 207 0.90 -32.30 -15.91
C ILE A 207 0.03 -32.13 -14.67
N ALA A 208 -0.81 -31.08 -14.64
CA ALA A 208 -1.69 -30.83 -13.51
C ALA A 208 -3.01 -30.21 -13.96
N SER A 209 -4.12 -30.71 -13.41
CA SER A 209 -5.42 -30.04 -13.50
C SER A 209 -5.45 -28.91 -12.48
N THR A 210 -5.22 -27.68 -12.95
CA THR A 210 -5.34 -26.48 -12.11
C THR A 210 -6.78 -25.99 -12.13
N PRO A 211 -7.36 -25.63 -10.98
CA PRO A 211 -8.72 -25.11 -10.92
C PRO A 211 -8.80 -23.75 -11.59
N GLU A 212 -9.98 -23.38 -12.08
CA GLU A 212 -10.23 -22.01 -12.54
C GLU A 212 -10.29 -21.06 -11.35
N ARG A 213 -9.70 -19.88 -11.51
CA ARG A 213 -9.70 -18.84 -10.47
C ARG A 213 -11.12 -18.35 -10.19
N THR A 214 -11.47 -18.27 -8.91
CA THR A 214 -12.75 -17.70 -8.45
C THR A 214 -12.66 -16.21 -8.16
N TYR A 215 -11.46 -15.71 -7.92
CA TYR A 215 -11.16 -14.30 -7.66
C TYR A 215 -10.14 -13.76 -8.66
N THR A 216 -10.38 -12.55 -9.17
CA THR A 216 -9.43 -11.79 -9.99
C THR A 216 -9.26 -10.39 -9.42
N VAL A 217 -8.02 -9.92 -9.39
CA VAL A 217 -7.64 -8.58 -8.97
C VAL A 217 -8.16 -7.59 -10.01
N PRO A 218 -9.00 -6.62 -9.62
CA PRO A 218 -9.54 -5.66 -10.58
C PRO A 218 -8.46 -4.72 -11.15
N LYS A 219 -8.47 -4.50 -12.47
CA LYS A 219 -7.65 -3.47 -13.12
C LYS A 219 -8.19 -2.06 -12.84
N ARG A 220 -7.68 -1.42 -11.78
CA ARG A 220 -8.11 -0.07 -11.37
C ARG A 220 -7.37 1.03 -12.12
N SER A 221 -8.11 2.06 -12.54
CA SER A 221 -7.53 3.27 -13.12
C SER A 221 -6.99 4.18 -12.03
N THR A 222 -5.66 4.29 -11.95
CA THR A 222 -4.98 5.18 -10.99
C THR A 222 -5.38 6.64 -11.17
N ALA A 223 -5.50 7.10 -12.42
CA ALA A 223 -5.93 8.47 -12.71
C ALA A 223 -7.34 8.75 -12.18
N LEU A 224 -8.28 7.83 -12.41
CA LEU A 224 -9.64 7.96 -11.89
C LEU A 224 -9.65 8.01 -10.36
N TYR A 225 -8.86 7.18 -9.69
CA TYR A 225 -8.82 7.12 -8.23
C TYR A 225 -8.18 8.37 -7.62
N ILE A 226 -7.20 8.97 -8.28
CA ILE A 226 -6.66 10.29 -7.91
C ILE A 226 -7.74 11.36 -8.05
N VAL A 227 -8.45 11.42 -9.18
CA VAL A 227 -9.54 12.39 -9.40
C VAL A 227 -10.64 12.25 -8.35
N LEU A 228 -11.08 11.03 -8.06
CA LEU A 228 -12.06 10.76 -7.00
C LEU A 228 -11.56 11.17 -5.62
N SER A 229 -10.26 10.97 -5.33
CA SER A 229 -9.65 11.44 -4.09
C SER A 229 -9.66 12.96 -3.99
N LEU A 230 -9.41 13.68 -5.07
CA LEU A 230 -9.48 15.15 -5.08
C LEU A 230 -10.91 15.68 -4.90
N ILE A 231 -11.87 15.13 -5.66
CA ILE A 231 -13.29 15.54 -5.59
C ILE A 231 -13.89 15.29 -4.20
N THR A 232 -13.46 14.21 -3.53
CA THR A 232 -13.92 13.86 -2.18
C THR A 232 -13.05 14.43 -1.06
N LEU A 233 -12.15 15.38 -1.38
CA LEU A 233 -11.25 16.01 -0.42
C LEU A 233 -10.45 15.00 0.42
N GLY A 234 -10.03 13.91 -0.21
CA GLY A 234 -9.22 12.85 0.36
C GLY A 234 -10.01 11.68 0.94
N ILE A 235 -11.34 11.75 1.11
CA ILE A 235 -12.12 10.66 1.73
C ILE A 235 -12.01 9.35 0.93
N PHE A 236 -12.02 9.43 -0.41
CA PHE A 236 -11.92 8.25 -1.27
C PHE A 236 -10.58 7.50 -1.13
N ILE A 237 -9.54 8.13 -0.58
CA ILE A 237 -8.25 7.45 -0.32
C ILE A 237 -8.40 6.30 0.67
N LEU A 238 -9.33 6.42 1.62
CA LEU A 238 -9.63 5.37 2.59
C LEU A 238 -10.21 4.13 1.91
N TYR A 239 -11.13 4.33 0.96
CA TYR A 239 -11.66 3.26 0.15
C TYR A 239 -10.54 2.59 -0.66
N TRP A 240 -9.65 3.36 -1.26
CA TRP A 240 -8.53 2.82 -2.04
C TRP A 240 -7.58 1.98 -1.18
N ILE A 241 -7.17 2.49 -0.03
CA ILE A 241 -6.36 1.76 0.97
C ILE A 241 -7.05 0.45 1.36
N TYR A 242 -8.33 0.52 1.71
CA TYR A 242 -9.10 -0.65 2.10
C TYR A 242 -9.10 -1.73 1.03
N VAL A 243 -9.48 -1.33 -0.20
CA VAL A 243 -9.67 -2.30 -1.27
C VAL A 243 -8.35 -2.95 -1.66
N VAL A 244 -7.28 -2.17 -1.88
CA VAL A 244 -6.02 -2.73 -2.38
C VAL A 244 -5.28 -3.51 -1.30
N ILE A 245 -5.17 -2.97 -0.08
CA ILE A 245 -4.32 -3.57 0.97
C ILE A 245 -5.06 -4.68 1.73
N LEU A 246 -6.34 -4.53 2.03
CA LEU A 246 -7.06 -5.46 2.92
C LEU A 246 -7.89 -6.47 2.16
N ARG A 247 -8.56 -6.04 1.09
CA ARG A 247 -9.48 -6.90 0.34
C ARG A 247 -8.74 -7.68 -0.74
N ASP A 248 -8.11 -6.99 -1.68
CA ASP A 248 -7.56 -7.64 -2.87
C ASP A 248 -6.37 -8.53 -2.52
N LEU A 249 -5.41 -7.98 -1.78
CA LEU A 249 -4.23 -8.72 -1.34
C LEU A 249 -4.58 -10.00 -0.57
N ARG A 250 -5.58 -9.92 0.32
CA ARG A 250 -6.04 -11.08 1.08
C ARG A 250 -6.73 -12.11 0.19
N ASN A 251 -7.66 -11.66 -0.66
CA ASN A 251 -8.42 -12.57 -1.53
C ASN A 251 -7.51 -13.25 -2.55
N HIS A 252 -6.55 -12.52 -3.11
CA HIS A 252 -5.50 -13.06 -3.99
C HIS A 252 -4.72 -14.18 -3.30
N LEU A 253 -4.18 -13.93 -2.10
CA LEU A 253 -3.44 -14.95 -1.35
C LEU A 253 -4.29 -16.15 -0.94
N LEU A 254 -5.58 -15.96 -0.66
CA LEU A 254 -6.49 -17.08 -0.35
C LEU A 254 -6.75 -17.95 -1.58
N GLU A 255 -6.91 -17.32 -2.75
CA GLU A 255 -7.04 -18.01 -4.03
C GLU A 255 -5.78 -18.82 -4.32
N ASP A 256 -4.61 -18.22 -4.18
CA ASP A 256 -3.33 -18.88 -4.40
C ASP A 256 -3.12 -20.06 -3.45
N ARG A 257 -3.60 -19.95 -2.21
CA ARG A 257 -3.56 -21.06 -1.25
C ARG A 257 -4.38 -22.24 -1.74
N ALA A 258 -5.59 -21.98 -2.23
CA ALA A 258 -6.47 -23.02 -2.75
C ALA A 258 -5.85 -23.70 -3.97
N ILE A 259 -5.25 -22.93 -4.89
CA ILE A 259 -4.55 -23.45 -6.07
C ILE A 259 -3.32 -24.28 -5.65
N ALA A 260 -2.49 -23.77 -4.74
CA ALA A 260 -1.28 -24.44 -4.29
C ALA A 260 -1.55 -25.79 -3.61
N GLN A 261 -2.63 -25.89 -2.83
CA GLN A 261 -3.04 -27.15 -2.20
C GLN A 261 -3.38 -28.22 -3.25
N GLN A 262 -4.04 -27.84 -4.35
CA GLN A 262 -4.40 -28.77 -5.41
C GLN A 262 -3.19 -29.20 -6.25
N ILE A 263 -2.30 -28.26 -6.61
CA ILE A 263 -1.07 -28.58 -7.35
C ILE A 263 -0.18 -29.53 -6.54
N THR A 264 -0.06 -29.29 -5.23
CA THR A 264 0.78 -30.10 -4.35
C THR A 264 0.30 -31.55 -4.29
N HIS A 265 -1.02 -31.76 -4.25
CA HIS A 265 -1.59 -33.11 -4.29
C HIS A 265 -1.27 -33.84 -5.60
N LEU A 266 -1.27 -33.13 -6.74
CA LEU A 266 -1.05 -33.72 -8.06
C LEU A 266 0.41 -34.02 -8.38
N VAL A 267 1.36 -33.22 -7.86
CA VAL A 267 2.79 -33.38 -8.15
C VAL A 267 3.46 -34.44 -7.25
N LEU A 268 2.90 -34.69 -6.07
CA LEU A 268 3.44 -35.65 -5.09
C LEU A 268 2.88 -37.07 -5.21
N THR A 269 1.74 -37.25 -5.88
CA THR A 269 1.25 -38.56 -6.34
C THR A 269 1.93 -38.97 -7.64
#